data_AF-A0A2U1PB04-F1
#
_entry.id   AF-A0A2U1PB04-F1
#
_cell.length_a   1.000
_cell.length_b   1.000
_cell.length_c   1.000
_cell.angle_alpha   90.00
_cell.angle_beta   90.00
_cell.angle_gamma   90.00
#
_symmetry.space_group_name_H-M   'P 1'
#
loop_
_entity.id
_entity.type
_entity.pdbx_description
1 polymer ?
#
loop_
_entity_poly.entity_id
_entity_poly.type
_entity_poly.pdbx_seq_one_letter_code
_entity_poly.pdbx_strand_id
1 'polypeptide(L)'
;MTGGRGTPGYAAPELWMPLPVTNKCDVYSFGMLLFEIIGRRRNMDVTLGDSQQWFPIWAWNKYENKQLKDLMVVCEIEEKDQEVVDRMLKVALCCVQYRPETRPVMSVVVKMLEGTLEVPELLNPFSHLFIGVKYEPSDSLARMAWNVGGSDWTSSETIMSSKVVTETLSCINMR
;
A
#
# COMPACT_ATOMS: atom_id res chain seq x y z
N MET A 1 -0.50 16.91 -20.07
CA MET A 1 -0.70 16.46 -18.68
C MET A 1 -1.78 15.40 -18.68
N THR A 2 -1.44 14.12 -18.60
CA THR A 2 -2.43 13.06 -18.43
C THR A 2 -2.92 13.13 -16.99
N GLY A 3 -4.11 13.71 -16.78
CA GLY A 3 -4.76 13.70 -15.47
C GLY A 3 -4.85 12.25 -14.99
N GLY A 4 -4.34 11.98 -13.79
CA GLY A 4 -4.31 10.62 -13.30
C GLY A 4 -5.71 10.04 -13.23
N ARG A 5 -5.87 8.87 -13.82
CA ARG A 5 -7.13 8.13 -13.91
C ARG A 5 -7.16 7.11 -12.79
N GLY A 6 -8.25 7.04 -12.03
CA GLY A 6 -8.45 6.04 -10.99
C GLY A 6 -9.25 6.56 -9.81
N THR A 7 -9.89 5.65 -9.05
CA THR A 7 -10.54 5.99 -7.78
C THR A 7 -9.47 6.17 -6.71
N PRO A 8 -9.38 7.31 -6.02
CA PRO A 8 -8.43 7.51 -4.92
C PRO A 8 -8.54 6.38 -3.90
N GLY A 9 -7.40 5.79 -3.51
CA GLY A 9 -7.33 4.65 -2.60
C GLY A 9 -7.40 3.27 -3.25
N TYR A 10 -7.72 3.17 -4.54
CA TYR A 10 -7.72 1.92 -5.31
C TYR A 10 -6.67 1.86 -6.40
N ALA A 11 -6.20 3.03 -6.85
CA ALA A 11 -5.21 3.13 -7.91
C ALA A 11 -3.85 2.59 -7.45
N ALA A 12 -3.27 1.72 -8.27
CA ALA A 12 -1.92 1.21 -8.03
C ALA A 12 -0.89 2.35 -8.08
N PRO A 13 0.19 2.27 -7.28
CA PRO A 13 1.14 3.37 -7.14
C PRO A 13 1.83 3.72 -8.48
N GLU A 14 2.01 2.75 -9.38
CA GLU A 14 2.59 2.97 -10.70
C GLU A 14 1.76 3.85 -11.63
N LEU A 15 0.46 4.05 -11.37
CA LEU A 15 -0.39 4.95 -12.18
C LEU A 15 0.00 6.42 -12.02
N TRP A 16 0.71 6.76 -10.95
CA TRP A 16 1.15 8.12 -10.61
C TRP A 16 2.67 8.28 -10.69
N MET A 17 3.39 7.19 -10.96
CA MET A 17 4.85 7.18 -11.14
C MET A 17 5.21 7.07 -12.62
N PRO A 18 6.43 7.45 -13.04
CA PRO A 18 6.91 7.26 -14.40
C PRO A 18 7.30 5.79 -14.66
N LEU A 19 6.46 4.84 -14.23
CA LEU A 19 6.63 3.41 -14.45
C LEU A 19 5.66 2.93 -15.55
N PRO A 20 6.00 1.85 -16.28
CA PRO A 20 5.08 1.27 -17.25
C PRO A 20 3.77 0.82 -16.59
N VAL A 21 2.64 1.29 -17.11
CA VAL A 21 1.32 0.78 -16.72
C VAL A 21 1.15 -0.62 -17.31
N THR A 22 0.85 -1.59 -16.46
CA THR A 22 0.64 -2.99 -16.84
C THR A 22 -0.69 -3.49 -16.28
N ASN A 23 -1.14 -4.67 -16.68
CA ASN A 23 -2.34 -5.31 -16.11
C ASN A 23 -2.25 -5.59 -14.59
N LYS A 24 -1.08 -5.39 -13.97
CA LYS A 24 -0.89 -5.51 -12.52
C LYS A 24 -1.56 -4.39 -11.73
N CYS A 25 -1.98 -3.29 -12.37
CA CYS A 25 -2.78 -2.26 -11.72
C CYS A 25 -4.18 -2.78 -11.34
N ASP A 26 -4.75 -3.66 -12.17
CA ASP A 26 -6.06 -4.26 -11.91
C ASP A 26 -5.97 -5.25 -10.76
N VAL A 27 -4.86 -6.00 -10.67
CA VAL A 27 -4.56 -6.89 -9.54
C VAL A 27 -4.48 -6.10 -8.23
N TYR A 28 -3.80 -4.96 -8.22
CA TYR A 28 -3.72 -4.09 -7.04
C TYR A 28 -5.11 -3.58 -6.63
N SER A 29 -5.87 -3.07 -7.60
CA SER A 29 -7.23 -2.56 -7.37
C SER A 29 -8.16 -3.65 -6.84
N PHE A 30 -8.01 -4.88 -7.32
CA PHE A 30 -8.72 -6.05 -6.80
C PHE A 30 -8.31 -6.39 -5.36
N GLY A 31 -7.02 -6.30 -5.03
CA GLY A 31 -6.54 -6.44 -3.65
C GLY A 31 -7.18 -5.42 -2.70
N MET A 32 -7.28 -4.16 -3.13
CA MET A 32 -7.98 -3.11 -2.37
C MET A 32 -9.48 -3.43 -2.21
N LEU A 33 -10.12 -4.00 -3.23
CA LEU A 33 -11.52 -4.45 -3.14
C LEU A 33 -11.67 -5.60 -2.13
N LEU A 34 -10.75 -6.56 -2.11
CA LEU A 34 -10.78 -7.64 -1.12
C LEU A 34 -10.70 -7.11 0.32
N PHE A 35 -9.87 -6.09 0.57
CA PHE A 35 -9.84 -5.43 1.86
C PHE A 35 -11.18 -4.79 2.24
N GLU A 36 -11.87 -4.14 1.30
CA GLU A 36 -13.19 -3.56 1.55
C GLU A 36 -14.25 -4.64 1.84
N ILE A 37 -14.18 -5.80 1.16
CA ILE A 37 -15.05 -6.95 1.42
C ILE A 37 -14.81 -7.52 2.82
N ILE A 38 -13.55 -7.75 3.19
CA ILE A 38 -13.17 -8.28 4.51
C ILE A 38 -13.56 -7.30 5.61
N GLY A 39 -13.23 -6.02 5.43
CA GLY A 39 -13.49 -4.98 6.42
C GLY A 39 -14.96 -4.63 6.59
N ARG A 40 -15.80 -4.93 5.59
CA ARG A 40 -17.21 -4.50 5.51
C ARG A 40 -17.38 -2.98 5.67
N ARG A 41 -16.33 -2.23 5.33
CA ARG A 41 -16.25 -0.77 5.42
C ARG A 41 -15.29 -0.26 4.36
N ARG A 42 -15.36 1.04 4.09
CA ARG A 42 -14.41 1.69 3.18
C ARG A 42 -12.98 1.55 3.70
N ASN A 43 -12.06 1.31 2.77
CA ASN A 43 -10.63 1.21 3.06
C ASN A 43 -10.08 2.44 3.80
N MET A 44 -10.65 3.62 3.55
CA MET A 44 -10.34 4.85 4.26
C MET A 44 -11.58 5.33 5.00
N ASP A 45 -11.47 5.47 6.32
CA ASP A 45 -12.53 6.00 7.17
C ASP A 45 -11.94 6.99 8.18
N VAL A 46 -12.15 8.28 7.92
CA VAL A 46 -11.64 9.38 8.74
C VAL A 46 -12.38 9.52 10.08
N THR A 47 -13.48 8.78 10.28
CA THR A 47 -14.23 8.83 11.54
C THR A 47 -13.64 7.93 12.63
N LEU A 48 -12.70 7.06 12.26
CA LEU A 48 -12.04 6.13 13.17
C LEU A 48 -10.66 6.64 13.57
N GLY A 49 -10.16 6.14 14.70
CA GLY A 49 -8.85 6.56 15.22
C GLY A 49 -7.70 6.28 14.24
N ASP A 50 -6.62 7.05 14.36
CA ASP A 50 -5.48 7.08 13.42
C ASP A 50 -4.92 5.69 13.07
N SER A 51 -4.97 4.72 13.99
CA SER A 51 -4.50 3.35 13.76
C SER A 51 -5.44 2.47 12.93
N GLN A 52 -6.72 2.84 12.83
CA GLN A 52 -7.77 2.12 12.08
C GLN A 52 -8.30 2.89 10.88
N GLN A 53 -7.85 4.14 10.71
CA GLN A 53 -8.31 5.04 9.64
C GLN A 53 -8.10 4.42 8.25
N TRP A 54 -6.94 3.77 8.04
CA TRP A 54 -6.65 3.04 6.81
C TRP A 54 -6.63 1.54 7.05
N PHE A 55 -7.68 0.87 6.59
CA PHE A 55 -7.94 -0.54 6.85
C PHE A 55 -6.83 -1.48 6.34
N PRO A 56 -6.20 -1.29 5.17
CA PRO A 56 -5.13 -2.18 4.70
C PRO A 56 -3.91 -2.26 5.62
N ILE A 57 -3.43 -1.13 6.16
CA ILE A 57 -2.35 -1.12 7.17
C ILE A 57 -2.82 -1.81 8.46
N TRP A 58 -4.02 -1.49 8.90
CA TRP A 58 -4.55 -2.08 10.13
C TRP A 58 -4.68 -3.61 10.01
N ALA A 59 -5.16 -4.09 8.87
CA ALA A 59 -5.27 -5.51 8.56
C ALA A 59 -3.90 -6.20 8.47
N TRP A 60 -2.90 -5.54 7.87
CA TRP A 60 -1.51 -6.01 7.91
C TRP A 60 -0.99 -6.16 9.34
N ASN A 61 -1.16 -5.13 10.18
CA ASN A 61 -0.69 -5.17 11.57
C ASN A 61 -1.34 -6.31 12.35
N LYS A 62 -2.65 -6.55 12.14
CA LYS A 62 -3.35 -7.70 12.76
C LYS A 62 -2.84 -9.04 12.23
N TYR A 63 -2.57 -9.15 10.95
CA TYR A 63 -1.97 -10.34 10.35
C TYR A 63 -0.57 -10.63 10.92
N GLU A 64 0.32 -9.65 10.94
CA GLU A 64 1.71 -9.77 11.41
C GLU A 64 1.78 -10.17 12.89
N ASN A 65 0.89 -9.63 13.73
CA ASN A 65 0.80 -9.97 15.14
C ASN A 65 0.01 -11.27 15.42
N LYS A 66 -0.41 -12.01 14.39
CA LYS A 66 -1.25 -13.22 14.50
C LYS A 66 -2.57 -12.99 15.23
N GLN A 67 -3.13 -11.79 15.10
CA GLN A 67 -4.36 -11.33 15.76
C GLN A 67 -5.56 -11.33 14.79
N LEU A 68 -5.70 -12.40 13.99
CA LEU A 68 -6.80 -12.50 13.01
C LEU A 68 -8.18 -12.47 13.69
N LYS A 69 -8.31 -13.06 14.88
CA LYS A 69 -9.57 -13.07 15.63
C LYS A 69 -10.04 -11.66 15.98
N ASP A 70 -9.14 -10.78 16.42
CA ASP A 70 -9.45 -9.38 16.70
C ASP A 70 -9.98 -8.67 15.46
N LEU A 71 -9.37 -8.96 14.29
CA LEU A 71 -9.81 -8.41 13.02
C LEU A 71 -11.24 -8.87 12.70
N MET A 72 -11.53 -10.16 12.87
CA MET A 72 -12.86 -10.73 12.64
C MET A 72 -13.92 -10.15 13.57
N VAL A 73 -13.59 -9.91 14.85
CA VAL A 73 -14.52 -9.30 15.81
C VAL A 73 -14.91 -7.89 15.36
N VAL A 74 -13.95 -7.06 14.96
CA VAL A 74 -14.22 -5.69 14.49
C VAL A 74 -14.98 -5.69 13.16
N CYS A 75 -14.71 -6.67 12.29
CA CYS A 75 -15.38 -6.80 11.00
C CYS A 75 -16.71 -7.57 11.09
N GLU A 76 -17.16 -7.93 12.30
CA GLU A 76 -18.40 -8.69 12.55
C GLU A 76 -18.47 -10.00 11.73
N ILE A 77 -17.37 -10.75 11.68
CA ILE A 77 -17.27 -12.02 10.96
C ILE A 77 -17.35 -13.20 11.95
N GLU A 78 -18.15 -14.20 11.60
CA GLU A 78 -18.33 -15.41 12.40
C GLU A 78 -17.05 -16.28 12.40
N GLU A 79 -16.76 -16.96 13.52
CA GLU A 79 -15.58 -17.84 13.62
C GLU A 79 -15.55 -18.98 12.59
N LYS A 80 -16.71 -19.42 12.10
CA LYS A 80 -16.81 -20.46 11.05
C LYS A 80 -16.10 -20.07 9.74
N ASP A 81 -16.01 -18.77 9.48
CA ASP A 81 -15.43 -18.22 8.25
C ASP A 81 -13.95 -17.87 8.41
N GLN A 82 -13.33 -18.20 9.55
CA GLN A 82 -11.94 -17.85 9.86
C GLN A 82 -10.95 -18.25 8.78
N GLU A 83 -11.05 -19.47 8.24
CA GLU A 83 -10.15 -19.97 7.20
C GLU A 83 -10.31 -19.22 5.87
N VAL A 84 -11.56 -18.85 5.54
CA VAL A 84 -11.88 -18.08 4.33
C VAL A 84 -11.32 -16.68 4.45
N VAL A 85 -11.50 -16.03 5.60
CA VAL A 85 -10.97 -14.68 5.87
C VAL A 85 -9.45 -14.68 5.87
N ASP A 86 -8.80 -15.66 6.53
CA ASP A 86 -7.34 -15.78 6.55
C ASP A 86 -6.78 -15.88 5.13
N ARG A 87 -7.37 -16.73 4.30
CA ARG A 87 -6.97 -16.89 2.90
C ARG A 87 -7.22 -15.62 2.09
N MET A 88 -8.41 -15.03 2.19
CA MET A 88 -8.74 -13.79 1.47
C MET A 88 -7.80 -12.66 1.86
N LEU A 89 -7.48 -12.52 3.15
CA LEU A 89 -6.55 -11.52 3.66
C LEU A 89 -5.14 -11.72 3.09
N LYS A 90 -4.65 -12.96 3.09
CA LYS A 90 -3.34 -13.28 2.50
C LYS A 90 -3.29 -12.97 1.01
N VAL A 91 -4.34 -13.33 0.27
CA VAL A 91 -4.44 -13.01 -1.16
C VAL A 91 -4.49 -11.50 -1.39
N ALA A 92 -5.27 -10.76 -0.59
CA ALA A 92 -5.35 -9.31 -0.67
C ALA A 92 -3.97 -8.67 -0.48
N LEU A 93 -3.22 -9.12 0.54
CA LEU A 93 -1.85 -8.68 0.82
C LEU A 93 -0.87 -8.99 -0.33
N CYS A 94 -0.96 -10.17 -0.96
CA CYS A 94 -0.20 -10.48 -2.18
C CYS A 94 -0.52 -9.53 -3.34
N CYS A 95 -1.79 -9.13 -3.48
CA CYS A 95 -2.24 -8.31 -4.60
C CYS A 95 -1.81 -6.84 -4.46
N VAL A 96 -1.73 -6.31 -3.24
CA VAL A 96 -1.41 -4.89 -2.98
C VAL A 96 0.09 -4.61 -2.82
N GLN A 97 0.96 -5.52 -3.24
CA GLN A 97 2.40 -5.30 -3.17
C GLN A 97 2.83 -4.04 -3.93
N TYR A 98 3.75 -3.28 -3.36
CA TYR A 98 4.21 -2.02 -3.96
C TYR A 98 4.76 -2.23 -5.37
N ARG A 99 5.60 -3.25 -5.57
CA ARG A 99 6.19 -3.59 -6.87
C ARG A 99 5.21 -4.38 -7.75
N PRO A 100 4.90 -3.93 -8.98
CA PRO A 100 4.02 -4.68 -9.90
C PRO A 100 4.52 -6.10 -10.20
N GLU A 101 5.85 -6.28 -10.25
CA GLU A 101 6.49 -7.57 -10.53
C GLU A 101 6.17 -8.65 -9.48
N THR A 102 6.01 -8.27 -8.21
CA THR A 102 5.78 -9.22 -7.11
C THR A 102 4.31 -9.59 -6.94
N ARG A 103 3.40 -8.84 -7.57
CA ARG A 103 1.96 -9.18 -7.57
C ARG A 103 1.73 -10.44 -8.41
N PRO A 104 0.86 -11.37 -7.99
CA PRO A 104 0.49 -12.53 -8.82
C PRO A 104 -0.27 -12.09 -10.08
N VAL A 105 -0.37 -12.99 -11.07
CA VAL A 105 -1.30 -12.82 -12.20
C VAL A 105 -2.72 -13.18 -11.76
N MET A 106 -3.74 -12.60 -12.40
CA MET A 106 -5.14 -12.75 -11.94
C MET A 106 -5.63 -14.20 -11.92
N SER A 107 -5.18 -15.04 -12.85
CA SER A 107 -5.50 -16.48 -12.85
C SER A 107 -4.94 -17.21 -11.63
N VAL A 108 -3.79 -16.78 -11.11
CA VAL A 108 -3.19 -17.31 -9.88
C VAL A 108 -3.97 -16.81 -8.66
N VAL A 109 -4.39 -15.54 -8.66
CA VAL A 109 -5.24 -14.96 -7.59
C VAL A 109 -6.53 -15.77 -7.42
N VAL A 110 -7.22 -16.10 -8.51
CA VAL A 110 -8.45 -16.92 -8.45
C VAL A 110 -8.17 -18.30 -7.87
N LYS A 111 -7.13 -18.99 -8.34
CA LYS A 111 -6.73 -20.31 -7.83
C LYS A 111 -6.36 -20.28 -6.34
N MET A 112 -5.74 -19.19 -5.87
CA MET A 112 -5.44 -18.99 -4.46
C MET A 112 -6.71 -18.80 -3.63
N LEU A 113 -7.69 -18.04 -4.13
CA LEU A 113 -8.98 -17.85 -3.45
C LEU A 113 -9.80 -19.16 -3.39
N GLU A 114 -9.82 -19.92 -4.48
CA GLU A 114 -10.46 -21.25 -4.54
C GLU A 114 -9.80 -22.28 -3.61
N GLY A 115 -8.59 -22.00 -3.11
CA GLY A 115 -7.82 -22.93 -2.29
C GLY A 115 -7.13 -24.03 -3.10
N THR A 116 -7.11 -23.90 -4.43
CA THR A 116 -6.39 -24.83 -5.32
C THR A 116 -4.88 -24.60 -5.27
N LEU A 117 -4.46 -23.39 -4.92
CA LEU A 117 -3.06 -23.02 -4.69
C LEU A 117 -2.90 -22.41 -3.31
N GLU A 118 -1.82 -22.76 -2.62
CA GLU A 118 -1.45 -22.10 -1.38
C GLU A 118 -0.92 -20.69 -1.64
N VAL A 119 -1.16 -19.79 -0.69
CA VAL A 119 -0.65 -18.42 -0.75
C VAL A 119 0.79 -18.43 -0.23
N PRO A 120 1.77 -17.90 -0.99
CA PRO A 120 3.16 -17.86 -0.56
C PRO A 120 3.35 -16.96 0.67
N GLU A 121 4.52 -17.07 1.31
CA GLU A 121 4.89 -16.17 2.41
C GLU A 121 4.82 -14.70 1.98
N LEU A 122 4.28 -13.88 2.87
CA LEU A 122 3.97 -12.48 2.59
C LEU A 122 5.11 -11.58 3.01
N LEU A 123 5.57 -10.75 2.08
CA LEU A 123 6.37 -9.57 2.39
C LEU A 123 5.44 -8.40 2.72
N ASN A 124 5.86 -7.53 3.65
CA ASN A 124 5.09 -6.34 4.02
C ASN A 124 4.87 -5.42 2.80
N PRO A 125 3.63 -5.30 2.29
CA PRO A 125 3.33 -4.48 1.12
C PRO A 125 3.48 -2.99 1.39
N PHE A 126 3.39 -2.59 2.65
CA PHE A 126 3.39 -1.21 3.12
C PHE A 126 4.76 -0.77 3.65
N SER A 127 5.79 -1.60 3.54
CA SER A 127 7.17 -1.27 3.97
C SER A 127 7.64 0.10 3.46
N HIS A 128 7.31 0.45 2.21
CA HIS A 128 7.62 1.74 1.59
C HIS A 128 7.02 2.95 2.31
N LEU A 129 5.91 2.79 3.05
CA LEU A 129 5.30 3.84 3.85
C LEU A 129 6.05 4.09 5.17
N PHE A 130 6.87 3.13 5.61
CA PHE A 130 7.63 3.19 6.87
C PHE A 130 9.12 3.52 6.68
N ILE A 131 9.65 3.56 5.45
CA ILE A 131 11.07 3.83 5.16
C ILE A 131 11.52 5.25 5.60
N GLY A 132 10.59 6.17 5.83
CA GLY A 132 10.87 7.50 6.41
C GLY A 132 10.86 7.56 7.94
N VAL A 133 10.47 6.49 8.64
CA VAL A 133 10.27 6.48 10.10
C VAL A 133 11.31 5.55 10.71
N LYS A 134 12.50 6.08 11.05
CA LYS A 134 13.33 5.41 12.04
C LYS A 134 12.54 5.38 13.35
N TYR A 135 12.27 4.17 13.82
CA TYR A 135 11.63 3.77 15.07
C TYR A 135 11.66 4.85 16.17
N GLU A 136 10.49 5.44 16.45
CA GLU A 136 10.10 6.00 17.75
C GLU A 136 8.57 5.82 17.85
N PRO A 137 8.03 5.17 18.89
CA PRO A 137 6.61 4.91 18.99
C PRO A 137 5.87 6.17 19.46
N SER A 138 5.14 6.83 18.57
CA SER A 138 3.97 7.62 18.97
C SER A 138 2.98 7.86 17.82
N ASP A 139 1.71 7.88 18.21
CA ASP A 139 0.45 8.01 17.47
C ASP A 139 0.34 9.23 16.52
N SER A 140 1.23 9.39 15.53
CA SER A 140 1.17 10.58 14.64
C SER A 140 1.47 10.30 13.15
N LEU A 141 1.67 9.05 12.77
CA LEU A 141 2.26 8.70 11.47
C LEU A 141 1.29 8.70 10.28
N ALA A 142 -0.02 8.61 10.50
CA ALA A 142 -1.00 8.74 9.41
C ALA A 142 -0.98 10.14 8.77
N ARG A 143 -0.60 11.17 9.52
CA ARG A 143 -0.60 12.57 9.05
C ARG A 143 0.52 12.90 8.06
N MET A 144 1.68 12.22 8.14
CA MET A 144 2.84 12.59 7.32
C MET A 144 2.80 12.01 5.90
N ALA A 145 2.21 10.82 5.72
CA ALA A 145 2.13 10.18 4.40
C ALA A 145 1.18 10.90 3.42
N TRP A 146 0.18 11.62 3.93
CA TRP A 146 -0.83 12.30 3.11
C TRP A 146 -0.53 13.78 2.83
N ASN A 147 0.31 14.44 3.63
CA ASN A 147 0.60 15.87 3.46
C ASN A 147 1.62 16.20 2.35
N VAL A 148 2.31 15.21 1.76
CA VAL A 148 3.27 15.45 0.66
C VAL A 148 2.57 15.56 -0.72
N GLY A 149 1.24 15.43 -0.77
CA GLY A 149 0.45 15.40 -2.01
C GLY A 149 -0.55 16.54 -2.22
N GLY A 150 -0.44 17.68 -1.54
CA GLY A 150 -1.37 18.82 -1.66
C GLY A 150 -0.66 20.12 -2.05
N SER A 151 -1.03 20.68 -3.21
CA SER A 151 -0.47 21.85 -3.89
C SER A 151 -0.67 23.19 -3.17
N ASP A 152 0.30 24.11 -3.29
CA ASP A 152 0.00 25.49 -3.71
C ASP A 152 1.21 26.16 -4.38
N TRP A 153 0.99 26.68 -5.59
CA TRP A 153 1.93 27.51 -6.35
C TRP A 153 1.63 28.97 -6.04
N THR A 154 2.55 29.72 -5.42
CA THR A 154 2.64 31.18 -5.59
C THR A 154 4.07 31.69 -5.42
N SER A 155 4.43 32.63 -6.29
CA SER A 155 5.76 33.22 -6.48
C SER A 155 6.29 33.98 -5.27
N SER A 156 7.60 33.88 -5.00
CA SER A 156 8.47 35.02 -4.64
C SER A 156 9.94 34.61 -4.74
N GLU A 157 10.71 35.43 -5.45
CA GLU A 157 12.16 35.36 -5.50
C GLU A 157 12.76 35.67 -4.12
N THR A 158 13.77 34.90 -3.70
CA THR A 158 14.88 35.46 -2.91
C THR A 158 16.17 34.75 -3.31
N ILE A 159 17.09 35.57 -3.78
CA ILE A 159 18.45 35.27 -4.22
C ILE A 159 19.38 35.11 -3.00
N MET A 160 20.49 34.39 -3.22
CA MET A 160 21.75 34.36 -2.43
C MET A 160 21.75 33.49 -1.16
N SER A 161 22.76 32.67 -0.86
CA SER A 161 24.10 32.52 -1.45
C SER A 161 24.76 31.21 -0.99
N SER A 162 25.31 30.48 -1.96
CA SER A 162 26.67 29.93 -2.01
C SER A 162 27.15 28.75 -1.13
N LYS A 163 27.53 27.69 -1.87
CA LYS A 163 28.83 26.97 -1.90
C LYS A 163 29.22 26.19 -0.64
N VAL A 164 29.63 24.92 -0.69
CA VAL A 164 30.82 24.28 -1.32
C VAL A 164 30.55 22.76 -1.16
N VAL A 165 30.60 21.85 -2.15
CA VAL A 165 31.77 21.26 -2.80
C VAL A 165 31.29 20.52 -4.06
N THR A 166 31.91 20.84 -5.19
CA THR A 166 31.87 20.12 -6.47
C THR A 166 32.85 18.94 -6.47
N GLU A 167 32.54 17.98 -7.34
CA GLU A 167 33.46 17.04 -8.03
C GLU A 167 34.04 15.84 -7.26
N THR A 168 33.63 14.65 -7.72
CA THR A 168 34.43 13.49 -8.17
C THR A 168 33.41 12.35 -8.38
N LEU A 169 33.29 11.60 -9.47
CA LEU A 169 34.12 11.30 -10.63
C LEU A 169 33.19 10.95 -11.80
N SER A 170 33.32 11.69 -12.90
CA SER A 170 33.12 11.13 -14.24
C SER A 170 34.31 10.22 -14.53
N CYS A 171 34.07 8.92 -14.61
CA CYS A 171 34.91 7.95 -15.31
C CYS A 171 34.07 6.69 -15.58
N ILE A 172 34.22 6.14 -16.78
CA ILE A 172 33.58 4.92 -17.34
C ILE A 172 32.29 5.17 -18.14
N ASN A 173 32.44 5.82 -19.30
CA ASN A 173 32.29 5.08 -20.57
C ASN A 173 32.82 5.91 -21.76
N MET A 174 34.07 5.67 -22.13
CA MET A 174 34.54 5.81 -23.51
C MET A 174 34.80 4.40 -24.04
N ARG A 175 33.96 3.92 -24.95
CA ARG A 175 34.36 3.42 -26.26
C ARG A 175 33.17 3.30 -27.19
#